data_AF-A0A4Q6B5T4-F1
#
_entry.id   AF-A0A4Q6B5T4-F1
#
_cell.length_a   1.000
_cell.length_b   1.000
_cell.length_c   1.000
_cell.angle_alpha   90.00
_cell.angle_beta   90.00
_cell.angle_gamma   90.00
#
_symmetry.space_group_name_H-M   'P 1'
#
loop_
_entity.id
_entity.type
_entity.pdbx_description
1 polymer ?
#
loop_
_entity_poly.entity_id
_entity_poly.type
_entity_poly.pdbx_seq_one_letter_code
_entity_poly.pdbx_strand_id
1 'polypeptide(L)'
;MPLSIRKDPEIERRQILSEWNQFLKDPPSSKASADPLYVRMKLAFRHDPSLVNEFRHTLERYAPDSEEFKLLLGALAYAGSEEATNALIESALVKGNDPAWQTAIAPVLGLSPKPTQASWDYLESIRKNSDDQDLRKGAELALAGQIKQGMQSSRSEAFIKEVLGRDASGPEIYSMLDVIGNAAIETEMPHLAEWSKRDDPKLRSAVAESMRQMKSLESEQLLLHLLDDADIEVRRTAAQAFHTRVVSAQALPLLLATLKSSRDELLQLSLLETLYRSETVLPGLKANLRDGREGLTLSSAVRERWLEIEAAAPAG
;
A
#
# COMPACT_ATOMS: atom_id res chain seq x y z
N MET A 1 1.55 -32.14 17.66
CA MET A 1 2.68 -31.19 17.45
C MET A 1 3.85 -31.92 16.84
N PRO A 2 4.34 -31.57 15.65
CA PRO A 2 5.72 -31.87 15.32
C PRO A 2 6.61 -30.73 15.82
N LEU A 3 7.63 -31.11 16.59
CA LEU A 3 8.73 -30.25 17.02
C LEU A 3 9.40 -29.62 15.79
N SER A 4 9.31 -28.29 15.68
CA SER A 4 10.13 -27.53 14.73
C SER A 4 11.59 -27.63 15.18
N ILE A 5 12.36 -28.49 14.51
CA ILE A 5 13.82 -28.51 14.63
C ILE A 5 14.28 -27.16 14.08
N ARG A 6 14.60 -26.20 14.96
CA ARG A 6 15.32 -25.00 14.54
C ARG A 6 16.65 -25.46 13.95
N LYS A 7 16.80 -25.34 12.63
CA LYS A 7 18.09 -25.51 11.97
C LYS A 7 19.08 -24.53 12.59
N ASP A 8 20.34 -24.94 12.69
CA ASP A 8 21.43 -24.05 13.10
C ASP A 8 21.47 -22.83 12.16
N PRO A 9 21.36 -21.59 12.68
CA PRO A 9 21.37 -20.37 11.87
C PRO A 9 22.56 -20.29 10.91
N GLU A 10 23.74 -20.78 11.31
CA GLU A 10 24.94 -20.76 10.45
C GLU A 10 24.87 -21.74 9.27
N ILE A 11 24.11 -22.83 9.42
CA ILE A 11 23.85 -23.76 8.32
C ILE A 11 22.88 -23.11 7.33
N GLU A 12 21.83 -22.45 7.83
CA GLU A 12 20.85 -21.76 6.99
C GLU A 12 21.49 -20.60 6.22
N ARG A 13 22.31 -19.76 6.86
CA ARG A 13 23.07 -18.69 6.19
C ARG A 13 23.91 -19.21 5.03
N ARG A 14 24.73 -20.25 5.28
CA ARG A 14 25.58 -20.85 4.24
C ARG A 14 24.76 -21.47 3.10
N GLN A 15 23.63 -22.09 3.42
CA GLN A 15 22.74 -22.65 2.41
C GLN A 15 22.17 -21.53 1.51
N ILE A 16 21.65 -20.45 2.09
CA ILE A 16 21.11 -19.31 1.33
C ILE A 16 22.18 -18.67 0.43
N LEU A 17 23.38 -18.45 0.96
CA LEU A 17 24.49 -17.90 0.17
C LEU A 17 24.92 -18.83 -0.98
N SER A 18 24.95 -20.14 -0.73
CA SER A 18 25.29 -21.14 -1.76
C SER A 18 24.25 -21.17 -2.88
N GLU A 19 22.97 -21.22 -2.53
CA GLU A 19 21.87 -21.22 -3.50
C GLU A 19 21.82 -19.92 -4.30
N TRP A 20 22.08 -18.78 -3.65
CA TRP A 20 22.21 -17.49 -4.34
C TRP A 20 23.36 -17.50 -5.34
N ASN A 21 24.54 -17.99 -4.94
CA ASN A 21 25.68 -18.10 -5.86
C ASN A 21 25.41 -19.06 -7.03
N GLN A 22 24.60 -20.11 -6.82
CA GLN A 22 24.17 -20.98 -7.90
C GLN A 22 23.21 -20.26 -8.85
N PHE A 23 22.24 -19.52 -8.31
CA PHE A 23 21.33 -18.68 -9.09
C PHE A 23 22.08 -17.66 -9.95
N LEU A 24 23.13 -17.02 -9.42
CA LEU A 24 23.96 -16.09 -10.19
C LEU A 24 24.74 -16.75 -11.34
N LYS A 25 25.06 -18.06 -11.24
CA LYS A 25 25.80 -18.79 -12.27
C LYS A 25 24.90 -19.34 -13.37
N ASP A 26 23.71 -19.79 -12.99
CA ASP A 26 22.74 -20.42 -13.88
C ASP A 26 21.32 -19.94 -13.51
N PRO A 27 20.95 -18.72 -13.92
CA PRO A 27 19.67 -18.16 -13.57
C PRO A 27 18.55 -18.98 -14.23
N PRO A 28 17.48 -19.32 -13.49
CA PRO A 28 16.41 -20.14 -14.00
C PRO A 28 15.76 -19.54 -15.25
N SER A 29 15.45 -20.39 -16.23
CA SER A 29 14.83 -19.99 -17.50
C SER A 29 13.39 -19.47 -17.37
N SER A 30 12.78 -19.58 -16.18
CA SER A 30 11.44 -19.06 -15.88
C SER A 30 11.33 -18.50 -14.46
N LYS A 31 10.42 -17.53 -14.25
CA LYS A 31 10.13 -16.94 -12.93
C LYS A 31 9.69 -17.97 -11.89
N ALA A 32 8.87 -18.95 -12.29
CA ALA A 32 8.37 -20.01 -11.40
C ALA A 32 9.49 -20.84 -10.75
N SER A 33 10.64 -20.96 -11.40
CA SER A 33 11.81 -21.66 -10.85
C SER A 33 12.65 -20.82 -9.86
N ALA A 34 12.47 -19.49 -9.83
CA ALA A 34 13.10 -18.60 -8.85
C ALA A 34 12.29 -18.47 -7.54
N ASP A 35 10.99 -18.77 -7.58
CA ASP A 35 10.07 -18.63 -6.44
C ASP A 35 10.54 -19.35 -5.16
N PRO A 36 11.09 -20.58 -5.20
CA PRO A 36 11.56 -21.25 -3.98
C PRO A 36 12.73 -20.53 -3.31
N LEU A 37 13.67 -19.99 -4.10
CA LEU A 37 14.80 -19.23 -3.56
C LEU A 37 14.32 -17.90 -2.99
N TYR A 38 13.47 -17.18 -3.72
CA TYR A 38 12.89 -15.92 -3.28
C TYR A 38 12.16 -16.04 -1.93
N VAL A 39 11.31 -17.06 -1.78
CA VAL A 39 10.59 -17.32 -0.51
C VAL A 39 11.56 -17.67 0.62
N ARG A 40 12.60 -18.48 0.36
CA ARG A 40 13.61 -18.81 1.37
C ARG A 40 14.42 -17.58 1.80
N MET A 41 14.85 -16.73 0.87
CA MET A 41 15.59 -15.50 1.18
C MET A 41 14.75 -14.54 2.03
N LYS A 42 13.48 -14.36 1.67
CA LYS A 42 12.52 -13.59 2.46
C LYS A 42 12.45 -14.02 3.91
N LEU A 43 12.33 -15.33 4.13
CA LEU A 43 12.27 -15.91 5.48
C LEU A 43 13.61 -15.79 6.19
N ALA A 44 14.71 -16.07 5.51
CA ALA A 44 16.06 -16.00 6.07
C ALA A 44 16.42 -14.59 6.55
N PHE A 45 16.17 -13.55 5.74
CA PHE A 45 16.41 -12.16 6.15
C PHE A 45 15.53 -11.71 7.31
N ARG A 46 14.31 -12.25 7.42
CA ARG A 46 13.42 -11.96 8.55
C ARG A 46 13.89 -12.64 9.84
N HIS A 47 14.43 -13.86 9.73
CA HIS A 47 14.95 -14.61 10.88
C HIS A 47 16.32 -14.14 11.34
N ASP A 48 17.17 -13.71 10.39
CA ASP A 48 18.53 -13.22 10.62
C ASP A 48 18.79 -11.95 9.79
N PRO A 49 18.39 -10.77 10.30
CA PRO A 49 18.56 -9.49 9.61
C PRO A 49 20.01 -9.18 9.22
N SER A 50 20.99 -9.69 9.96
CA SER A 50 22.41 -9.44 9.68
C SER A 50 22.90 -10.11 8.39
N LEU A 51 22.20 -11.14 7.91
CA LEU A 51 22.52 -11.83 6.65
C LEU A 51 22.41 -10.89 5.44
N VAL A 52 21.59 -9.85 5.52
CA VAL A 52 21.43 -8.86 4.46
C VAL A 52 22.77 -8.24 4.03
N ASN A 53 23.68 -8.03 4.98
CA ASN A 53 24.97 -7.39 4.72
C ASN A 53 25.82 -8.18 3.71
N GLU A 54 25.66 -9.50 3.63
CA GLU A 54 26.34 -10.35 2.65
C GLU A 54 25.88 -10.09 1.20
N PHE A 55 24.70 -9.49 1.04
CA PHE A 55 24.09 -9.24 -0.27
C PHE A 55 24.27 -7.80 -0.77
N ARG A 56 24.79 -6.88 0.06
CA ARG A 56 24.92 -5.46 -0.28
C ARG A 56 25.74 -5.23 -1.55
N HIS A 57 26.96 -5.78 -1.59
CA HIS A 57 27.83 -5.68 -2.78
C HIS A 57 27.27 -6.39 -4.00
N THR A 58 26.42 -7.39 -3.80
CA THR A 58 25.74 -8.05 -4.90
C THR A 58 24.67 -7.12 -5.48
N LEU A 59 23.83 -6.53 -4.63
CA LEU A 59 22.80 -5.59 -5.04
C LEU A 59 23.40 -4.43 -5.84
N GLU A 60 24.52 -3.88 -5.38
CA GLU A 60 25.27 -2.80 -6.04
C GLU A 60 25.78 -3.17 -7.45
N ARG A 61 25.96 -4.45 -7.79
CA ARG A 61 26.50 -4.87 -9.10
C ARG A 61 25.47 -4.92 -10.21
N TYR A 62 24.20 -5.05 -9.87
CA TYR A 62 23.13 -5.26 -10.83
C TYR A 62 22.38 -3.97 -11.16
N ALA A 63 21.93 -3.86 -12.41
CA ALA A 63 21.07 -2.76 -12.83
C ALA A 63 19.66 -2.94 -12.23
N PRO A 64 18.95 -1.84 -11.88
CA PRO A 64 17.63 -1.93 -11.23
C PRO A 64 16.55 -2.70 -12.01
N ASP A 65 16.70 -2.81 -13.33
CA ASP A 65 15.80 -3.55 -14.22
C ASP A 65 16.12 -5.05 -14.32
N SER A 66 17.25 -5.51 -13.76
CA SER A 66 17.65 -6.91 -13.77
C SER A 66 16.77 -7.77 -12.83
N GLU A 67 16.65 -9.06 -13.14
CA GLU A 67 15.86 -9.99 -12.31
C GLU A 67 16.54 -10.24 -10.96
N GLU A 68 17.88 -10.26 -10.92
CA GLU A 68 18.67 -10.38 -9.69
C GLU A 68 18.40 -9.22 -8.74
N PHE A 69 18.42 -8.00 -9.26
CA PHE A 69 18.14 -6.81 -8.47
C PHE A 69 16.70 -6.84 -7.94
N LYS A 70 15.71 -7.12 -8.80
CA LYS A 70 14.29 -7.18 -8.40
C LYS A 70 14.03 -8.25 -7.34
N LEU A 71 14.66 -9.43 -7.48
CA LEU A 71 14.54 -10.52 -6.51
C LEU A 71 15.12 -10.10 -5.15
N LEU A 72 16.35 -9.55 -5.13
CA LEU A 72 16.99 -9.08 -3.91
C LEU A 72 16.20 -7.94 -3.26
N LEU A 73 15.85 -6.91 -4.02
CA LEU A 73 15.08 -5.77 -3.53
C LEU A 73 13.75 -6.25 -2.93
N GLY A 74 13.03 -7.15 -3.60
CA GLY A 74 11.78 -7.71 -3.10
C GLY A 74 11.96 -8.57 -1.84
N ALA A 75 13.07 -9.30 -1.71
CA ALA A 75 13.37 -10.07 -0.50
C ALA A 75 13.73 -9.15 0.68
N LEU A 76 14.51 -8.10 0.45
CA LEU A 76 14.87 -7.07 1.43
C LEU A 76 13.66 -6.26 1.90
N ALA A 77 12.82 -5.82 0.95
CA ALA A 77 11.57 -5.13 1.23
C ALA A 77 10.65 -5.95 2.14
N TYR A 78 10.55 -7.26 1.89
CA TYR A 78 9.74 -8.16 2.70
C TYR A 78 10.31 -8.42 4.08
N ALA A 79 11.64 -8.46 4.22
CA ALA A 79 12.28 -8.61 5.53
C ALA A 79 11.83 -7.48 6.46
N GLY A 80 11.73 -6.25 5.94
CA GLY A 80 11.15 -5.11 6.64
C GLY A 80 11.87 -4.76 7.95
N SER A 81 13.13 -5.17 8.08
CA SER A 81 13.98 -4.88 9.23
C SER A 81 14.72 -3.55 9.03
N GLU A 82 15.20 -2.98 10.13
CA GLU A 82 16.03 -1.76 10.08
C GLU A 82 17.35 -2.06 9.36
N GLU A 83 17.93 -3.24 9.56
CA GLU A 83 19.15 -3.70 8.87
C GLU A 83 18.93 -3.80 7.36
N ALA A 84 17.79 -4.33 6.92
CA ALA A 84 17.45 -4.41 5.50
C ALA A 84 17.28 -3.01 4.89
N THR A 85 16.57 -2.14 5.62
CA THR A 85 16.36 -0.74 5.21
C THR A 85 17.69 0.01 5.11
N ASN A 86 18.56 -0.12 6.10
CA ASN A 86 19.88 0.53 6.12
C ASN A 86 20.79 0.01 5.01
N ALA A 87 20.83 -1.31 4.77
CA ALA A 87 21.62 -1.87 3.68
C ALA A 87 21.16 -1.40 2.29
N LEU A 88 19.84 -1.24 2.09
CA LEU A 88 19.29 -0.64 0.87
C LEU A 88 19.75 0.82 0.70
N ILE A 89 19.69 1.62 1.76
CA ILE A 89 20.11 3.03 1.73
C ILE A 89 21.61 3.12 1.46
N GLU A 90 22.44 2.35 2.15
CA GLU A 90 23.89 2.33 1.94
C GLU A 90 24.23 1.98 0.48
N SER A 91 23.58 0.95 -0.07
CA SER A 91 23.75 0.58 -1.49
C SER A 91 23.32 1.71 -2.42
N ALA A 92 22.21 2.38 -2.11
CA ALA A 92 21.69 3.49 -2.91
C ALA A 92 22.62 4.71 -2.86
N LEU A 93 23.20 5.02 -1.70
CA LEU A 93 24.15 6.12 -1.53
C LEU A 93 25.44 5.90 -2.34
N VAL A 94 25.91 4.65 -2.49
CA VAL A 94 27.02 4.31 -3.39
C VAL A 94 26.71 4.67 -4.84
N LYS A 95 25.42 4.66 -5.23
CA LYS A 95 24.95 5.00 -6.58
C LYS A 95 24.67 6.48 -6.76
N GLY A 96 24.71 7.26 -5.68
CA GLY A 96 24.50 8.70 -5.71
C GLY A 96 23.11 9.07 -6.25
N ASN A 97 23.08 9.93 -7.27
CA ASN A 97 21.84 10.44 -7.86
C ASN A 97 21.37 9.63 -9.08
N ASP A 98 21.71 8.35 -9.16
CA ASP A 98 21.24 7.47 -10.24
C ASP A 98 19.69 7.38 -10.22
N PRO A 99 18.99 7.91 -11.24
CA PRO A 99 17.53 7.96 -11.27
C PRO A 99 16.87 6.58 -11.27
N ALA A 100 17.51 5.57 -11.88
CA ALA A 100 16.96 4.22 -11.92
C ALA A 100 16.97 3.57 -10.53
N TRP A 101 18.05 3.78 -9.77
CA TRP A 101 18.14 3.33 -8.39
C TRP A 101 17.16 4.08 -7.48
N GLN A 102 17.05 5.40 -7.62
CA GLN A 102 16.08 6.20 -6.87
C GLN A 102 14.64 5.75 -7.14
N THR A 103 14.29 5.53 -8.41
CA THR A 103 12.97 5.03 -8.84
C THR A 103 12.65 3.67 -8.21
N ALA A 104 13.61 2.76 -8.18
CA ALA A 104 13.38 1.41 -7.68
C ALA A 104 13.27 1.36 -6.15
N ILE A 105 14.08 2.15 -5.43
CA ILE A 105 14.20 2.06 -3.98
C ILE A 105 13.20 2.95 -3.23
N ALA A 106 12.88 4.14 -3.76
CA ALA A 106 12.00 5.09 -3.04
C ALA A 106 10.64 4.49 -2.64
N PRO A 107 9.91 3.75 -3.50
CA PRO A 107 8.65 3.11 -3.11
C PRO A 107 8.83 2.05 -2.01
N VAL A 108 9.93 1.30 -2.06
CA VAL A 108 10.24 0.28 -1.04
C VAL A 108 10.47 0.93 0.33
N LEU A 109 11.22 2.04 0.37
CA LEU A 109 11.44 2.78 1.61
C LEU A 109 10.17 3.43 2.16
N GLY A 110 9.26 3.88 1.28
CA GLY A 110 7.97 4.44 1.70
C GLY A 110 7.01 3.40 2.27
N LEU A 111 7.12 2.15 1.82
CA LEU A 111 6.30 1.02 2.30
C LEU A 111 6.95 0.25 3.46
N SER A 112 8.18 0.60 3.86
CA SER A 112 8.89 -0.08 4.94
C SER A 112 8.12 0.03 6.26
N PRO A 113 7.84 -1.08 6.97
CA PRO A 113 7.06 -1.06 8.21
C PRO A 113 7.79 -0.40 9.39
N LYS A 114 9.12 -0.17 9.25
CA LYS A 114 9.96 0.49 10.25
C LYS A 114 10.87 1.49 9.56
N PRO A 115 10.35 2.68 9.21
CA PRO A 115 11.17 3.71 8.59
C PRO A 115 12.25 4.21 9.56
N THR A 116 13.45 4.49 9.05
CA THR A 116 14.58 4.99 9.83
C THR A 116 14.85 6.46 9.48
N GLN A 117 15.59 7.18 10.34
CA GLN A 117 15.99 8.55 10.00
C GLN A 117 16.84 8.59 8.72
N ALA A 118 17.66 7.56 8.48
CA ALA A 118 18.43 7.43 7.25
C ALA A 118 17.53 7.25 6.03
N SER A 119 16.44 6.46 6.14
CA SER A 119 15.49 6.30 5.03
C SER A 119 14.75 7.60 4.73
N TRP A 120 14.43 8.36 5.78
CA TRP A 120 13.83 9.69 5.65
C TRP A 120 14.76 10.66 4.93
N ASP A 121 16.00 10.78 5.41
CA ASP A 121 16.98 11.72 4.88
C ASP A 121 17.33 11.42 3.41
N TYR A 122 17.39 10.13 3.04
CA TYR A 122 17.57 9.72 1.65
C TYR A 122 16.41 10.17 0.77
N LEU A 123 15.16 9.90 1.16
CA LEU A 123 13.98 10.34 0.39
C LEU A 123 13.89 11.87 0.31
N GLU A 124 14.18 12.57 1.40
CA GLU A 124 14.20 14.04 1.46
C GLU A 124 15.28 14.62 0.52
N SER A 125 16.40 13.92 0.35
CA SER A 125 17.43 14.31 -0.62
C SER A 125 16.94 14.19 -2.06
N ILE A 126 16.16 13.15 -2.40
CA ILE A 126 15.54 12.98 -3.72
C ILE A 126 14.52 14.11 -3.93
N ARG A 127 13.64 14.34 -2.95
CA ARG A 127 12.60 15.37 -3.01
C ARG A 127 13.18 16.77 -3.28
N LYS A 128 14.30 17.10 -2.64
CA LYS A 128 14.91 18.43 -2.73
C LYS A 128 15.84 18.62 -3.93
N ASN A 129 16.56 17.58 -4.33
CA ASN A 129 17.71 17.72 -5.23
C ASN A 129 17.54 17.04 -6.58
N SER A 130 16.54 16.19 -6.79
CA SER A 130 16.32 15.55 -8.10
C SER A 130 15.82 16.56 -9.12
N ASP A 131 16.39 16.57 -10.32
CA ASP A 131 15.90 17.36 -11.45
C ASP A 131 14.60 16.77 -12.04
N ASP A 132 14.36 15.48 -11.82
CA ASP A 132 13.17 14.76 -12.28
C ASP A 132 11.97 15.05 -11.35
N GLN A 133 10.93 15.66 -11.92
CA GLN A 133 9.72 16.03 -11.19
C GLN A 133 8.94 14.82 -10.67
N ASP A 134 8.90 13.72 -11.42
CA ASP A 134 8.17 12.52 -11.02
C ASP A 134 8.91 11.80 -9.90
N LEU A 135 10.25 11.81 -9.91
CA LEU A 135 11.05 11.35 -8.76
C LEU A 135 10.82 12.20 -7.51
N ARG A 136 10.78 13.53 -7.63
CA ARG A 136 10.48 14.40 -6.49
C ARG A 136 9.11 14.09 -5.89
N LYS A 137 8.07 13.95 -6.74
CA LYS A 137 6.73 13.55 -6.31
C LYS A 137 6.70 12.17 -5.68
N GLY A 138 7.36 11.18 -6.30
CA GLY A 138 7.49 9.83 -5.77
C GLY A 138 8.15 9.81 -4.39
N ALA A 139 9.15 10.66 -4.17
CA ALA A 139 9.76 10.84 -2.85
C ALA A 139 8.80 11.48 -1.83
N GLU A 140 7.97 12.46 -2.22
CA GLU A 140 6.92 13.00 -1.33
C GLU A 140 5.91 11.94 -0.90
N LEU A 141 5.47 11.09 -1.83
CA LEU A 141 4.56 9.97 -1.53
C LEU A 141 5.23 8.94 -0.62
N ALA A 142 6.51 8.65 -0.84
CA ALA A 142 7.27 7.73 0.01
C ALA A 142 7.46 8.29 1.43
N LEU A 143 7.76 9.58 1.57
CA LEU A 143 7.82 10.26 2.88
C LEU A 143 6.47 10.21 3.60
N ALA A 144 5.37 10.47 2.88
CA ALA A 144 4.02 10.33 3.41
C ALA A 144 3.75 8.88 3.90
N GLY A 145 4.19 7.89 3.12
CA GLY A 145 4.17 6.48 3.52
C GLY A 145 4.92 6.23 4.83
N GLN A 146 6.11 6.80 5.02
CA GLN A 146 6.87 6.65 6.26
C GLN A 146 6.14 7.27 7.47
N ILE A 147 5.47 8.42 7.30
CA ILE A 147 4.66 9.02 8.36
C ILE A 147 3.56 8.07 8.79
N LYS A 148 2.85 7.46 7.83
CA LYS A 148 1.82 6.45 8.11
C LYS A 148 2.38 5.25 8.88
N GLN A 149 3.62 4.83 8.59
CA GLN A 149 4.30 3.73 9.28
C GLN A 149 4.84 4.14 10.67
N GLY A 150 4.55 5.35 11.14
CA GLY A 150 4.90 5.82 12.47
C GLY A 150 6.16 6.69 12.55
N MET A 151 6.70 7.14 11.41
CA MET A 151 7.78 8.14 11.43
C MET A 151 7.26 9.45 12.05
N GLN A 152 7.77 9.78 13.24
CA GLN A 152 7.48 11.01 13.95
C GLN A 152 8.78 11.68 14.33
N SER A 153 9.05 12.83 13.70
CA SER A 153 10.21 13.66 13.97
C SER A 153 9.87 15.13 13.67
N SER A 154 10.69 16.05 14.18
CA SER A 154 10.58 17.46 13.81
C SER A 154 10.70 17.68 12.30
N ARG A 155 11.39 16.78 11.57
CA ARG A 155 11.51 16.84 10.11
C ARG A 155 10.21 16.40 9.42
N SER A 156 9.57 15.34 9.89
CA SER A 156 8.29 14.90 9.32
C SER A 156 7.17 15.91 9.60
N GLU A 157 7.15 16.52 10.79
CA GLU A 157 6.26 17.63 11.10
C GLU A 157 6.50 18.85 10.21
N ALA A 158 7.77 19.22 9.99
CA ALA A 158 8.12 20.32 9.10
C ALA A 158 7.72 20.04 7.64
N PHE A 159 7.89 18.80 7.16
CA PHE A 159 7.43 18.37 5.84
C PHE A 159 5.92 18.50 5.69
N ILE A 160 5.14 18.00 6.65
CA ILE A 160 3.67 18.16 6.63
C ILE A 160 3.28 19.64 6.62
N LYS A 161 3.87 20.45 7.49
CA LYS A 161 3.61 21.89 7.52
C LYS A 161 3.96 22.58 6.20
N GLU A 162 5.06 22.18 5.56
CA GLU A 162 5.47 22.69 4.25
C GLU A 162 4.41 22.36 3.19
N VAL A 163 3.99 21.09 3.10
CA VAL A 163 3.00 20.63 2.12
C VAL A 163 1.65 21.31 2.34
N LEU A 164 1.15 21.36 3.57
CA LEU A 164 -0.13 21.98 3.91
C LEU A 164 -0.10 23.51 3.83
N GLY A 165 1.08 24.12 3.79
CA GLY A 165 1.27 25.56 3.57
C GLY A 165 1.29 25.96 2.09
N ARG A 166 1.24 25.01 1.16
CA ARG A 166 1.16 25.29 -0.29
C ARG A 166 -0.22 25.83 -0.64
N ASP A 167 -0.31 26.55 -1.74
CA ASP A 167 -1.61 27.01 -2.24
C ASP A 167 -2.47 25.80 -2.64
N ALA A 168 -3.65 25.70 -2.01
CA ALA A 168 -4.61 24.62 -2.22
C ALA A 168 -5.51 24.89 -3.43
N SER A 169 -4.89 25.28 -4.55
CA SER A 169 -5.56 25.64 -5.79
C SER A 169 -4.94 24.88 -6.97
N GLY A 170 -5.68 24.82 -8.10
CA GLY A 170 -5.16 24.25 -9.33
C GLY A 170 -4.69 22.79 -9.21
N PRO A 171 -3.63 22.40 -9.93
CA PRO A 171 -3.04 21.06 -9.84
C PRO A 171 -2.44 20.70 -8.47
N GLU A 172 -2.01 21.68 -7.68
CA GLU A 172 -1.28 21.51 -6.43
C GLU A 172 -2.15 20.84 -5.35
N ILE A 173 -3.46 21.08 -5.37
CA ILE A 173 -4.41 20.44 -4.44
C ILE A 173 -4.38 18.91 -4.55
N TYR A 174 -4.16 18.34 -5.74
CA TYR A 174 -4.12 16.89 -5.92
C TYR A 174 -2.86 16.28 -5.30
N SER A 175 -1.70 16.94 -5.48
CA SER A 175 -0.46 16.49 -4.82
C SER A 175 -0.56 16.60 -3.30
N MET A 176 -1.23 17.63 -2.78
CA MET A 176 -1.50 17.74 -1.35
C MET A 176 -2.45 16.63 -0.85
N LEU A 177 -3.52 16.34 -1.60
CA LEU A 177 -4.43 15.21 -1.30
C LEU A 177 -3.71 13.87 -1.31
N ASP A 178 -2.79 13.66 -2.26
CA ASP A 178 -1.97 12.45 -2.31
C ASP A 178 -1.11 12.30 -1.05
N VAL A 179 -0.45 13.37 -0.59
CA VAL A 179 0.34 13.35 0.65
C VAL A 179 -0.55 13.11 1.86
N ILE A 180 -1.65 13.86 2.00
CA ILE A 180 -2.63 13.71 3.10
C ILE A 180 -3.10 12.26 3.19
N GLY A 181 -3.46 11.67 2.05
CA GLY A 181 -4.01 10.32 2.02
C GLY A 181 -2.98 9.21 2.23
N ASN A 182 -1.77 9.35 1.68
CA ASN A 182 -0.71 8.38 1.91
C ASN A 182 -0.19 8.40 3.34
N ALA A 183 -0.15 9.57 3.98
CA ALA A 183 0.20 9.73 5.40
C ALA A 183 -0.96 9.49 6.36
N ALA A 184 -2.19 9.38 5.87
CA ALA A 184 -3.43 9.27 6.66
C ALA A 184 -3.58 10.40 7.69
N ILE A 185 -3.41 11.64 7.26
CA ILE A 185 -3.44 12.84 8.13
C ILE A 185 -4.89 13.22 8.47
N GLU A 186 -5.44 12.63 9.53
CA GLU A 186 -6.85 12.85 9.91
C GLU A 186 -7.13 14.26 10.48
N THR A 187 -6.11 15.04 10.85
CA THR A 187 -6.31 16.44 11.25
C THR A 187 -6.83 17.32 10.10
N GLU A 188 -6.70 16.87 8.85
CA GLU A 188 -7.16 17.59 7.66
C GLU A 188 -8.61 17.30 7.28
N MET A 189 -9.35 16.51 8.07
CA MET A 189 -10.77 16.23 7.80
C MET A 189 -11.62 17.49 7.55
N PRO A 190 -11.43 18.64 8.24
CA PRO A 190 -12.17 19.86 7.93
C PRO A 190 -11.96 20.36 6.49
N HIS A 191 -10.72 20.33 5.98
CA HIS A 191 -10.41 20.72 4.60
C HIS A 191 -10.95 19.70 3.60
N LEU A 192 -10.82 18.39 3.89
CA LEU A 192 -11.40 17.34 3.05
C LEU A 192 -12.93 17.50 2.93
N ALA A 193 -13.62 17.82 4.01
CA ALA A 193 -15.06 18.06 4.01
C ALA A 193 -15.47 19.36 3.29
N GLU A 194 -14.57 20.34 3.19
CA GLU A 194 -14.79 21.53 2.35
C GLU A 194 -14.60 21.18 0.86
N TRP A 195 -13.49 20.54 0.51
CA TRP A 195 -13.15 20.19 -0.87
C TRP A 195 -14.11 19.17 -1.47
N SER A 196 -14.70 18.29 -0.64
CA SER A 196 -15.74 17.35 -1.05
C SER A 196 -17.04 18.01 -1.51
N LYS A 197 -17.20 19.33 -1.32
CA LYS A 197 -18.40 20.09 -1.72
C LYS A 197 -18.17 20.95 -2.95
N ARG A 198 -16.96 20.97 -3.52
CA ARG A 198 -16.64 21.75 -4.71
C ARG A 198 -17.26 21.11 -5.95
N ASP A 199 -17.52 21.94 -6.95
CA ASP A 199 -18.24 21.55 -8.16
C ASP A 199 -17.49 20.51 -9.01
N ASP A 200 -16.16 20.50 -8.97
CA ASP A 200 -15.34 19.58 -9.75
C ASP A 200 -15.42 18.13 -9.22
N PRO A 201 -16.03 17.19 -9.97
CA PRO A 201 -16.10 15.79 -9.56
C PRO A 201 -14.73 15.14 -9.44
N LYS A 202 -13.72 15.55 -10.23
CA LYS A 202 -12.37 14.99 -10.12
C LYS A 202 -11.75 15.29 -8.76
N LEU A 203 -11.94 16.51 -8.26
CA LEU A 203 -11.50 16.88 -6.92
C LEU A 203 -12.25 16.09 -5.85
N ARG A 204 -13.58 15.93 -5.96
CA ARG A 204 -14.35 15.12 -5.00
C ARG A 204 -13.91 13.65 -5.00
N SER A 205 -13.62 13.07 -6.16
CA SER A 205 -13.00 11.73 -6.25
C SER A 205 -11.64 11.69 -5.59
N ALA A 206 -10.77 12.68 -5.81
CA ALA A 206 -9.46 12.74 -5.16
C ALA A 206 -9.57 12.85 -3.63
N VAL A 207 -10.57 13.57 -3.12
CA VAL A 207 -10.89 13.62 -1.68
C VAL A 207 -11.34 12.25 -1.15
N ALA A 208 -12.18 11.51 -1.90
CA ALA A 208 -12.54 10.15 -1.53
C ALA A 208 -11.30 9.23 -1.48
N GLU A 209 -10.43 9.31 -2.48
CA GLU A 209 -9.21 8.51 -2.59
C GLU A 209 -8.20 8.80 -1.47
N SER A 210 -8.06 10.07 -1.07
CA SER A 210 -7.16 10.44 0.04
C SER A 210 -7.61 9.80 1.36
N MET A 211 -8.91 9.55 1.54
CA MET A 211 -9.42 8.90 2.76
C MET A 211 -9.22 7.38 2.78
N ARG A 212 -8.71 6.73 1.73
CA ARG A 212 -8.64 5.26 1.66
C ARG A 212 -7.89 4.62 2.83
N GLN A 213 -6.90 5.29 3.43
CA GLN A 213 -6.12 4.77 4.56
C GLN A 213 -6.57 5.29 5.92
N MET A 214 -7.46 6.28 5.97
CA MET A 214 -8.01 6.85 7.21
C MET A 214 -9.02 5.90 7.84
N LYS A 215 -9.11 5.88 9.18
CA LYS A 215 -9.92 4.92 9.94
C LYS A 215 -10.88 5.59 10.93
N SER A 216 -10.84 6.91 11.08
CA SER A 216 -11.81 7.65 11.89
C SER A 216 -13.24 7.49 11.39
N LEU A 217 -14.17 7.60 12.33
CA LEU A 217 -15.61 7.70 12.02
C LEU A 217 -15.93 8.92 11.16
N GLU A 218 -15.19 10.02 11.31
CA GLU A 218 -15.39 11.23 10.49
C GLU A 218 -15.08 10.96 9.02
N SER A 219 -13.95 10.29 8.72
CA SER A 219 -13.64 9.86 7.35
C SER A 219 -14.67 8.87 6.80
N GLU A 220 -15.18 7.98 7.65
CA GLU A 220 -16.22 7.03 7.28
C GLU A 220 -17.53 7.74 6.90
N GLN A 221 -17.97 8.70 7.71
CA GLN A 221 -19.16 9.49 7.44
C GLN A 221 -19.04 10.31 6.17
N LEU A 222 -17.88 10.91 5.91
CA LEU A 222 -17.67 11.66 4.66
C LEU A 222 -17.67 10.74 3.44
N LEU A 223 -17.07 9.55 3.52
CA LEU A 223 -17.16 8.56 2.44
C LEU A 223 -18.58 8.07 2.20
N LEU A 224 -19.36 7.83 3.27
CA LEU A 224 -20.78 7.48 3.15
C LEU A 224 -21.57 8.57 2.43
N HIS A 225 -21.28 9.85 2.70
CA HIS A 225 -21.89 10.96 1.97
C HIS A 225 -21.53 10.94 0.48
N LEU A 226 -20.26 10.66 0.13
CA LEU A 226 -19.79 10.59 -1.25
C LEU A 226 -20.32 9.37 -2.03
N LEU A 227 -20.87 8.34 -1.36
CA LEU A 227 -21.59 7.26 -2.04
C LEU A 227 -22.92 7.71 -2.67
N ASP A 228 -23.46 8.85 -2.23
CA ASP A 228 -24.67 9.47 -2.78
C ASP A 228 -24.35 10.62 -3.76
N ASP A 229 -23.08 10.81 -4.14
CA ASP A 229 -22.67 11.86 -5.08
C ASP A 229 -23.37 11.72 -6.44
N ALA A 230 -23.61 12.83 -7.12
CA ALA A 230 -24.23 12.83 -8.45
C ALA A 230 -23.34 12.18 -9.51
N ASP A 231 -22.02 12.32 -9.39
CA ASP A 231 -21.03 11.78 -10.32
C ASP A 231 -20.70 10.31 -9.99
N ILE A 232 -20.69 9.45 -11.02
CA ILE A 232 -20.47 8.01 -10.82
C ILE A 232 -19.04 7.69 -10.39
N GLU A 233 -18.05 8.43 -10.86
CA GLU A 233 -16.65 8.19 -10.52
C GLU A 233 -16.40 8.54 -9.05
N VAL A 234 -17.03 9.59 -8.54
CA VAL A 234 -16.97 9.93 -7.11
C VAL A 234 -17.55 8.81 -6.26
N ARG A 235 -18.73 8.28 -6.62
CA ARG A 235 -19.34 7.14 -5.92
C ARG A 235 -18.45 5.89 -5.96
N ARG A 236 -17.84 5.58 -7.11
CA ARG A 236 -16.93 4.45 -7.27
C ARG A 236 -15.69 4.59 -6.40
N THR A 237 -15.03 5.75 -6.42
CA THR A 237 -13.86 6.00 -5.58
C THR A 237 -14.20 5.94 -4.09
N ALA A 238 -15.35 6.51 -3.68
CA ALA A 238 -15.82 6.41 -2.30
C ALA A 238 -16.02 4.95 -1.86
N ALA A 239 -16.64 4.12 -2.71
CA ALA A 239 -16.81 2.69 -2.43
C ALA A 239 -15.48 1.93 -2.35
N GLN A 240 -14.53 2.23 -3.24
CA GLN A 240 -13.20 1.62 -3.21
C GLN A 240 -12.42 1.98 -1.93
N ALA A 241 -12.57 3.22 -1.43
CA ALA A 241 -11.91 3.66 -0.20
C ALA A 241 -12.36 2.89 1.05
N PHE A 242 -13.52 2.21 1.02
CA PHE A 242 -13.95 1.31 2.09
C PHE A 242 -13.19 -0.04 2.13
N HIS A 243 -12.55 -0.46 1.03
CA HIS A 243 -11.95 -1.80 0.92
C HIS A 243 -10.87 -2.06 1.99
N THR A 244 -10.15 -1.03 2.43
CA THR A 244 -9.04 -1.19 3.38
C THR A 244 -9.44 -1.03 4.85
N ARG A 245 -10.71 -0.73 5.17
CA ARG A 245 -11.19 -0.52 6.55
C ARG A 245 -12.14 -1.62 6.99
N VAL A 246 -12.31 -1.74 8.29
CA VAL A 246 -13.46 -2.41 8.89
C VAL A 246 -14.50 -1.32 9.12
N VAL A 247 -15.69 -1.48 8.55
CA VAL A 247 -16.73 -0.44 8.65
C VAL A 247 -17.47 -0.51 9.97
N SER A 248 -18.00 0.62 10.45
CA SER A 248 -18.85 0.61 11.64
C SER A 248 -20.20 -0.07 11.38
N ALA A 249 -20.85 -0.54 12.44
CA ALA A 249 -22.21 -1.08 12.35
C ALA A 249 -23.22 -0.05 11.81
N GLN A 250 -22.94 1.25 11.98
CA GLN A 250 -23.79 2.35 11.50
C GLN A 250 -23.68 2.55 9.98
N ALA A 251 -22.54 2.19 9.38
CA ALA A 251 -22.34 2.26 7.93
C ALA A 251 -23.10 1.15 7.18
N LEU A 252 -23.26 -0.03 7.79
CA LEU A 252 -23.82 -1.22 7.13
C LEU A 252 -25.19 -0.99 6.46
N PRO A 253 -26.19 -0.35 7.10
CA PRO A 253 -27.49 -0.12 6.46
C PRO A 253 -27.40 0.73 5.19
N LEU A 254 -26.53 1.75 5.19
CA LEU A 254 -26.32 2.62 4.03
C LEU A 254 -25.61 1.86 2.91
N LEU A 255 -24.52 1.14 3.20
CA LEU A 255 -23.81 0.33 2.21
C LEU A 255 -24.74 -0.73 1.56
N LEU A 256 -25.60 -1.36 2.37
CA LEU A 256 -26.62 -2.32 1.88
C LEU A 256 -27.69 -1.64 1.01
N ALA A 257 -28.12 -0.43 1.37
CA ALA A 257 -29.08 0.34 0.59
C ALA A 257 -28.48 0.74 -0.76
N THR A 258 -27.25 1.26 -0.78
CA THR A 258 -26.52 1.63 -1.99
C THR A 258 -26.28 0.42 -2.89
N LEU A 259 -25.93 -0.74 -2.33
CA LEU A 259 -25.79 -1.98 -3.09
C LEU A 259 -27.10 -2.37 -3.80
N LYS A 260 -28.24 -2.24 -3.10
CA LYS A 260 -29.57 -2.59 -3.63
C LYS A 260 -30.05 -1.63 -4.73
N SER A 261 -29.80 -0.34 -4.57
CA SER A 261 -30.27 0.69 -5.49
C SER A 261 -29.36 0.90 -6.70
N SER A 262 -28.06 0.63 -6.56
CA SER A 262 -27.09 0.82 -7.64
C SER A 262 -27.32 -0.14 -8.81
N ARG A 263 -27.01 0.36 -10.01
CA ARG A 263 -26.91 -0.41 -11.26
C ARG A 263 -25.47 -0.45 -11.80
N ASP A 264 -24.55 0.20 -11.10
CA ASP A 264 -23.15 0.28 -11.51
C ASP A 264 -22.38 -0.94 -10.98
N GLU A 265 -21.81 -1.72 -11.90
CA GLU A 265 -21.19 -3.00 -11.57
C GLU A 265 -19.95 -2.84 -10.68
N LEU A 266 -19.10 -1.85 -10.97
CA LEU A 266 -17.89 -1.60 -10.17
C LEU A 266 -18.24 -1.18 -8.74
N LEU A 267 -19.21 -0.26 -8.60
CA LEU A 267 -19.73 0.13 -7.30
C LEU A 267 -20.33 -1.06 -6.53
N GLN A 268 -21.15 -1.88 -7.19
CA GLN A 268 -21.73 -3.08 -6.57
C GLN A 268 -20.65 -4.04 -6.07
N LEU A 269 -19.60 -4.29 -6.86
CA LEU A 269 -18.50 -5.17 -6.48
C LEU A 269 -17.70 -4.63 -5.29
N SER A 270 -17.32 -3.36 -5.29
CA SER A 270 -16.60 -2.75 -4.16
C SER A 270 -17.41 -2.80 -2.86
N LEU A 271 -18.73 -2.59 -2.93
CA LEU A 271 -19.62 -2.70 -1.78
C LEU A 271 -19.76 -4.15 -1.31
N LEU A 272 -19.88 -5.13 -2.22
CA LEU A 272 -19.94 -6.55 -1.87
C LEU A 272 -18.67 -7.00 -1.15
N GLU A 273 -17.49 -6.65 -1.65
CA GLU A 273 -16.21 -6.98 -1.00
C GLU A 273 -16.14 -6.38 0.41
N THR A 274 -16.53 -5.11 0.55
CA THR A 274 -16.57 -4.42 1.85
C THR A 274 -17.52 -5.13 2.83
N LEU A 275 -18.75 -5.41 2.40
CA LEU A 275 -19.76 -6.05 3.24
C LEU A 275 -19.37 -7.49 3.63
N TYR A 276 -18.79 -8.28 2.71
CA TYR A 276 -18.32 -9.63 3.00
C TYR A 276 -17.17 -9.67 4.02
N ARG A 277 -16.32 -8.64 4.04
CA ARG A 277 -15.26 -8.48 5.05
C ARG A 277 -15.80 -8.00 6.41
N SER A 278 -17.07 -7.59 6.48
CA SER A 278 -17.68 -6.99 7.67
C SER A 278 -18.49 -7.97 8.54
N GLU A 279 -18.33 -9.27 8.33
CA GLU A 279 -18.96 -10.32 9.15
C GLU A 279 -18.64 -10.19 10.65
N THR A 280 -17.44 -9.72 10.99
CA THR A 280 -17.03 -9.50 12.39
C THR A 280 -17.79 -8.35 13.06
N VAL A 281 -18.38 -7.45 12.26
CA VAL A 281 -19.15 -6.29 12.73
C VAL A 281 -20.61 -6.67 12.94
N LEU A 282 -21.16 -7.49 12.04
CA LEU A 282 -22.51 -8.01 12.12
C LEU A 282 -22.52 -9.51 11.78
N PRO A 283 -22.51 -10.40 12.79
CA PRO A 283 -22.60 -11.84 12.56
C PRO A 283 -23.87 -12.22 11.77
N GLY A 284 -23.72 -13.11 10.79
CA GLY A 284 -24.78 -13.51 9.87
C GLY A 284 -24.94 -12.59 8.64
N LEU A 285 -24.14 -11.52 8.52
CA LEU A 285 -24.21 -10.61 7.36
C LEU A 285 -23.95 -11.35 6.04
N LYS A 286 -22.94 -12.23 5.98
CA LYS A 286 -22.66 -13.04 4.80
C LYS A 286 -23.84 -13.94 4.41
N ALA A 287 -24.48 -14.59 5.39
CA ALA A 287 -25.66 -15.44 5.14
C ALA A 287 -26.83 -14.62 4.60
N ASN A 288 -27.14 -13.48 5.26
CA ASN A 288 -28.19 -12.57 4.83
C ASN A 288 -27.96 -12.03 3.40
N LEU A 289 -26.72 -11.74 3.03
CA LEU A 289 -26.36 -11.31 1.68
C LEU A 289 -26.60 -12.42 0.64
N ARG A 290 -26.26 -13.67 0.96
CA ARG A 290 -26.51 -14.83 0.09
C ARG A 290 -28.00 -15.06 -0.11
N ASP A 291 -28.76 -15.06 0.98
CA ASP A 291 -30.21 -15.30 0.96
C ASP A 291 -30.95 -14.17 0.21
N GLY A 292 -30.45 -12.93 0.33
CA GLY A 292 -30.99 -11.77 -0.37
C GLY A 292 -30.52 -11.59 -1.81
N ARG A 293 -29.63 -12.46 -2.33
CA ARG A 293 -28.99 -12.27 -3.65
C ARG A 293 -29.98 -12.15 -4.79
N GLU A 294 -31.04 -12.96 -4.79
CA GLU A 294 -32.04 -12.92 -5.86
C GLU A 294 -32.91 -11.66 -5.84
N GLY A 295 -32.93 -10.94 -4.70
CA GLY A 295 -33.58 -9.63 -4.60
C GLY A 295 -32.74 -8.48 -5.16
N LEU A 296 -31.49 -8.73 -5.56
CA LEU A 296 -30.59 -7.72 -6.11
C LEU A 296 -30.60 -7.74 -7.62
N THR A 297 -30.60 -6.55 -8.23
CA THR A 297 -30.42 -6.44 -9.67
C THR A 297 -28.93 -6.41 -9.99
N LEU A 298 -28.39 -7.58 -10.26
CA LEU A 298 -26.99 -7.81 -10.58
C LEU A 298 -26.88 -8.33 -12.01
N SER A 299 -25.88 -7.86 -12.76
CA SER A 299 -25.52 -8.47 -14.03
C SER A 299 -24.92 -9.87 -13.82
N SER A 300 -24.81 -10.64 -14.90
CA SER A 300 -24.16 -11.95 -14.84
C SER A 300 -22.70 -11.86 -14.37
N ALA A 301 -21.96 -10.85 -14.84
CA ALA A 301 -20.58 -10.61 -14.46
C ALA A 301 -20.45 -10.33 -12.95
N VAL A 302 -21.33 -9.50 -12.39
CA VAL A 302 -21.33 -9.23 -10.94
C VAL A 302 -21.69 -10.48 -10.14
N ARG A 303 -22.63 -11.30 -10.62
CA ARG A 303 -22.99 -12.57 -9.96
C ARG A 303 -21.83 -13.56 -9.96
N GLU A 304 -21.11 -13.69 -11.07
CA GLU A 304 -19.93 -14.56 -11.16
C GLU A 304 -18.83 -14.09 -10.20
N ARG A 305 -18.50 -12.79 -10.24
CA ARG A 305 -17.47 -12.22 -9.36
C ARG A 305 -17.87 -12.29 -7.88
N TRP A 306 -19.17 -12.19 -7.55
CA TRP A 306 -19.66 -12.44 -6.19
C TRP A 306 -19.26 -13.85 -5.73
N LEU A 307 -19.52 -14.89 -6.53
CA LEU A 307 -19.17 -16.26 -6.14
C LEU A 307 -17.68 -16.41 -5.84
N GLU A 308 -16.81 -15.71 -6.57
CA GLU A 308 -15.38 -15.68 -6.29
C GLU A 308 -15.06 -14.98 -4.96
N ILE A 309 -15.69 -13.83 -4.67
CA ILE A 309 -15.56 -13.12 -3.39
C ILE A 309 -16.01 -14.04 -2.23
N GLU A 310 -17.11 -14.75 -2.41
CA GLU A 310 -17.64 -15.69 -1.42
C GLU A 310 -16.70 -16.87 -1.18
N ALA A 311 -16.14 -17.45 -2.25
CA ALA A 311 -15.21 -18.57 -2.16
C ALA A 311 -13.86 -18.17 -1.55
N ALA A 312 -13.41 -16.93 -1.79
CA ALA A 312 -12.17 -16.39 -1.23
C ALA A 312 -12.31 -15.94 0.23
N ALA A 313 -13.53 -15.69 0.70
CA ALA A 313 -13.77 -15.30 2.08
C ALA A 313 -13.47 -16.49 3.02
N PRO A 314 -12.68 -16.29 4.10
CA PRO A 314 -12.44 -17.36 5.07
C PRO A 314 -13.78 -17.85 5.64
N ALA A 315 -13.90 -19.17 5.79
CA ALA A 315 -15.00 -19.79 6.51
C ALA A 315 -15.00 -19.19 7.93
N GLY A 316 -16.10 -18.50 8.27
CA GLY A 316 -16.32 -17.97 9.61
C GLY A 316 -16.54 -19.09 10.61
#